data_AF-A0A9W6X4I1-F1
#
_entry.id   AF-A0A9W6X4I1-F1
#
_cell.length_a   1.000
_cell.length_b   1.000
_cell.length_c   1.000
_cell.angle_alpha   90.00
_cell.angle_beta   90.00
_cell.angle_gamma   90.00
#
_symmetry.space_group_name_H-M   'P 1'
#
loop_
_entity.id
_entity.type
_entity.pdbx_description
1 polymer ?
#
loop_
_entity_poly.entity_id
_entity_poly.type
_entity_poly.pdbx_seq_one_letter_code
_entity_poly.pdbx_strand_id
1 'polypeptide(L)'
;MMQHAKLMSAVGLDMAKQEIHKALRGLEASPHDSQSVYTSLTSVFNVVVDHPQAELAVDSTLATQKNVQILRALIRMHLREEEMQWTLGRVISLASRASIRFQCQAGQLEMWNALFDMRSAHPQSIRVLEASLQATETLFRSNEFHVVKFRPQQLLGDLIGIMDRFLRVQTPQRRAHKLVVLALRVLVALYSSPRPTGLLLFSGESPIEGTKWACEITKRMVDSFTVFNRYVDSVGAWLNMALLLLRQHPVQALDNLFSPAPAREITWWFILVVERWQAQTKVMNSLFATLSHIFALPHNTLGDEIQVSLADKLFREQSLLDLLCEVIDRYHTKVSASDSLPYDAMLVLLEAIRVVRQWSERPTLLARFKASRSVKATLLLVLIEQLHSTTKQSPTSPLSRKRLVFVLEILLVLRRLATSSTLRGVLAASDKLQLSLKWLCCKPSDGDTIAIMHEDGDLPALVAREARAVLNLLAPTQEAAATSTAIVVTKAVAAPRKLQKATLVRPETLRAYANGAR
;
A
#
# COMPACT_ATOMS: atom_id res chain seq x y z
N MET A 1 12.26 -9.33 -40.97
CA MET A 1 13.66 -9.35 -40.48
C MET A 1 14.57 -8.31 -41.15
N MET A 2 14.64 -8.19 -42.49
CA MET A 2 15.57 -7.24 -43.14
C MET A 2 15.31 -5.73 -42.85
N GLN A 3 14.05 -5.27 -42.79
CA GLN A 3 13.74 -3.87 -42.41
C GLN A 3 14.14 -3.56 -40.95
N HIS A 4 13.90 -4.50 -40.05
CA HIS A 4 14.27 -4.36 -38.64
C HIS A 4 15.80 -4.32 -38.45
N ALA A 5 16.56 -5.08 -39.25
CA ALA A 5 18.02 -5.03 -39.26
C ALA A 5 18.55 -3.70 -39.82
N LYS A 6 17.91 -3.13 -40.84
CA LYS A 6 18.25 -1.79 -41.37
C LYS A 6 17.96 -0.69 -40.34
N LEU A 7 16.82 -0.74 -39.65
CA LEU A 7 16.47 0.22 -38.60
C LEU A 7 17.35 0.13 -37.34
N MET A 8 17.93 -1.04 -37.07
CA MET A 8 18.91 -1.26 -35.99
C MET A 8 20.34 -0.80 -36.35
N SER A 9 20.59 -0.45 -37.61
CA SER A 9 21.91 0.02 -38.05
C SER A 9 22.16 1.48 -37.68
N ALA A 10 23.43 1.86 -37.56
CA ALA A 10 23.82 3.26 -37.30
C ALA A 10 23.23 4.24 -38.33
N VAL A 11 23.16 3.82 -39.62
CA VAL A 11 22.55 4.61 -40.70
C VAL A 11 21.05 4.79 -40.49
N GLY A 12 20.34 3.74 -40.05
CA GLY A 12 18.92 3.82 -39.74
C GLY A 12 18.64 4.79 -38.58
N LEU A 13 19.45 4.72 -37.53
CA LEU A 13 19.38 5.65 -36.39
C LEU A 13 19.67 7.10 -36.81
N ASP A 14 20.68 7.34 -37.64
CA ASP A 14 21.03 8.69 -38.08
C ASP A 14 19.96 9.29 -39.01
N MET A 15 19.34 8.49 -39.87
CA MET A 15 18.17 8.91 -40.65
C MET A 15 17.01 9.30 -39.74
N ALA A 16 16.72 8.51 -38.70
CA ALA A 16 15.68 8.82 -37.72
C ALA A 16 15.99 10.15 -36.98
N LYS A 17 17.24 10.36 -36.54
CA LYS A 17 17.65 11.63 -35.93
C LYS A 17 17.50 12.82 -36.87
N GLN A 18 17.89 12.67 -38.14
CA GLN A 18 17.79 13.72 -39.15
C GLN A 18 16.35 14.13 -39.41
N GLU A 19 15.43 13.17 -39.54
CA GLU A 19 13.99 13.44 -39.71
C GLU A 19 13.42 14.17 -38.48
N ILE A 20 13.75 13.72 -37.27
CA ILE A 20 13.33 14.41 -36.04
C ILE A 20 13.90 15.84 -36.00
N HIS A 21 15.17 16.06 -36.36
CA HIS A 21 15.78 17.39 -36.41
C HIS A 21 15.15 18.29 -37.47
N LYS A 22 14.77 17.74 -38.62
CA LYS A 22 14.07 18.49 -39.67
C LYS A 22 12.69 18.93 -39.19
N ALA A 23 11.94 18.03 -38.57
CA ALA A 23 10.65 18.34 -37.98
C ALA A 23 10.74 19.39 -36.86
N LEU A 24 11.73 19.26 -35.96
CA LEU A 24 11.96 20.24 -34.89
C LEU A 24 12.32 21.63 -35.44
N ARG A 25 13.13 21.71 -36.51
CA ARG A 25 13.39 22.99 -37.19
C ARG A 25 12.13 23.58 -37.82
N GLY A 26 11.23 22.76 -38.35
CA GLY A 26 9.91 23.19 -38.82
C GLY A 26 9.08 23.81 -37.70
N LEU A 27 9.08 23.18 -36.52
CA LEU A 27 8.41 23.70 -35.32
C LEU A 27 8.98 25.04 -34.83
N GLU A 28 10.30 25.22 -34.92
CA GLU A 28 10.95 26.49 -34.57
C GLU A 28 10.63 27.60 -35.58
N ALA A 29 10.55 27.27 -36.87
CA ALA A 29 10.37 28.25 -37.94
C ALA A 29 8.93 28.77 -38.02
N SER A 30 7.94 27.93 -37.74
CA SER A 30 6.52 28.28 -37.88
C SER A 30 5.68 27.83 -36.68
N PRO A 31 6.00 28.28 -35.45
CA PRO A 31 5.38 27.81 -34.22
C PRO A 31 3.91 28.24 -34.05
N HIS A 32 3.41 29.17 -34.87
CA HIS A 32 2.04 29.69 -34.82
C HIS A 32 1.12 29.06 -35.87
N ASP A 33 1.67 28.36 -36.87
CA ASP A 33 0.89 27.73 -37.92
C ASP A 33 0.54 26.29 -37.53
N SER A 34 -0.73 26.08 -37.16
CA SER A 34 -1.27 24.79 -36.74
C SER A 34 -1.00 23.66 -37.74
N GLN A 35 -1.07 23.93 -39.06
CA GLN A 35 -0.92 22.88 -40.06
C GLN A 35 0.56 22.46 -40.22
N SER A 36 1.48 23.42 -40.19
CA SER A 36 2.92 23.15 -40.15
C SER A 36 3.34 22.41 -38.87
N VAL A 37 2.79 22.83 -37.72
CA VAL A 37 3.02 22.18 -36.43
C VAL A 37 2.52 20.74 -36.42
N TYR A 38 1.30 20.50 -36.89
CA TYR A 38 0.72 19.16 -37.00
C TYR A 38 1.58 18.22 -37.83
N THR A 39 2.00 18.69 -39.01
CA THR A 39 2.78 17.91 -39.97
C THR A 39 4.13 17.53 -39.37
N SER A 40 4.78 18.50 -38.72
CA SER A 40 6.07 18.30 -38.06
C SER A 40 5.97 17.31 -36.90
N LEU A 41 4.98 17.46 -36.02
CA LEU A 41 4.78 16.53 -34.89
C LEU A 41 4.40 15.12 -35.35
N THR A 42 3.60 15.01 -36.41
CA THR A 42 3.25 13.71 -37.00
C THR A 42 4.47 13.01 -37.58
N SER A 43 5.38 13.75 -38.21
CA SER A 43 6.67 13.22 -38.66
C SER A 43 7.48 12.65 -37.48
N VAL A 44 7.63 13.42 -36.39
CA VAL A 44 8.32 12.94 -35.17
C VAL A 44 7.65 11.68 -34.62
N PHE A 45 6.32 11.67 -34.53
CA PHE A 45 5.57 10.51 -34.04
C PHE A 45 5.88 9.24 -34.86
N ASN A 46 5.79 9.32 -36.19
CA ASN A 46 5.98 8.19 -37.09
C ASN A 46 7.41 7.65 -37.02
N VAL A 47 8.40 8.51 -36.78
CA VAL A 47 9.79 8.10 -36.60
C VAL A 47 9.97 7.35 -35.28
N VAL A 48 9.32 7.77 -34.19
CA VAL A 48 9.58 7.23 -32.84
C VAL A 48 8.77 5.98 -32.52
N VAL A 49 7.52 5.86 -33.00
CA VAL A 49 6.53 4.89 -32.47
C VAL A 49 6.98 3.43 -32.47
N ASP A 50 7.72 2.99 -33.49
CA ASP A 50 8.15 1.59 -33.66
C ASP A 50 9.66 1.48 -33.98
N HIS A 51 10.45 2.51 -33.67
CA HIS A 51 11.88 2.46 -33.92
C HIS A 51 12.58 1.58 -32.87
N PRO A 52 13.35 0.56 -33.27
CA PRO A 52 13.95 -0.38 -32.33
C PRO A 52 15.08 0.25 -31.49
N GLN A 53 15.55 1.44 -31.88
CA GLN A 53 16.49 2.29 -31.13
C GLN A 53 15.86 3.64 -30.74
N ALA A 54 14.55 3.67 -30.47
CA ALA A 54 13.82 4.89 -30.13
C ALA A 54 14.45 5.67 -28.98
N GLU A 55 14.96 4.99 -27.95
CA GLU A 55 15.64 5.61 -26.81
C GLU A 55 16.81 6.50 -27.25
N LEU A 56 17.75 5.96 -28.04
CA LEU A 56 18.92 6.69 -28.53
C LEU A 56 18.54 7.87 -29.44
N ALA A 57 17.52 7.70 -30.28
CA ALA A 57 17.01 8.76 -31.13
C ALA A 57 16.41 9.88 -30.28
N VAL A 58 15.58 9.57 -29.30
CA VAL A 58 14.94 10.55 -28.41
C VAL A 58 15.97 11.25 -27.53
N ASP A 59 16.94 10.52 -26.96
CA ASP A 59 17.99 11.05 -26.10
C ASP A 59 18.89 12.08 -26.80
N SER A 60 19.25 11.80 -28.05
CA SER A 60 20.10 12.67 -28.86
C SER A 60 19.35 13.81 -29.53
N THR A 61 18.01 13.80 -29.53
CA THR A 61 17.19 14.81 -30.20
C THR A 61 16.21 15.49 -29.25
N LEU A 62 15.07 14.87 -28.94
CA LEU A 62 13.98 15.46 -28.17
C LEU A 62 14.35 15.74 -26.71
N ALA A 63 15.24 14.95 -26.09
CA ALA A 63 15.62 15.07 -24.69
C ALA A 63 16.57 16.24 -24.36
N THR A 64 16.74 17.19 -25.28
CA THR A 64 17.51 18.41 -25.03
C THR A 64 16.63 19.49 -24.40
N GLN A 65 17.23 20.36 -23.57
CA GLN A 65 16.51 21.45 -22.94
C GLN A 65 15.80 22.36 -23.95
N LYS A 66 16.46 22.68 -25.08
CA LYS A 66 15.89 23.49 -26.16
C LYS A 66 14.62 22.86 -26.73
N ASN A 67 14.67 21.57 -27.07
CA ASN A 67 13.57 20.89 -27.75
C ASN A 67 12.38 20.67 -26.81
N VAL A 68 12.63 20.37 -25.54
CA VAL A 68 11.56 20.32 -24.53
C VAL A 68 10.94 21.71 -24.30
N GLN A 69 11.72 22.80 -24.34
CA GLN A 69 11.18 24.17 -24.27
C GLN A 69 10.29 24.49 -25.47
N ILE A 70 10.66 24.06 -26.67
CA ILE A 70 9.82 24.21 -27.88
C ILE A 70 8.50 23.46 -27.70
N LEU A 71 8.54 22.20 -27.28
CA LEU A 71 7.32 21.42 -27.00
C LEU A 71 6.45 22.08 -25.93
N ARG A 72 7.04 22.60 -24.85
CA ARG A 72 6.33 23.36 -23.82
C ARG A 72 5.68 24.63 -24.36
N ALA A 73 6.37 25.37 -25.22
CA ALA A 73 5.83 26.57 -25.85
C ALA A 73 4.65 26.23 -26.77
N LEU A 74 4.78 25.18 -27.59
CA LEU A 74 3.72 24.71 -28.48
C LEU A 74 2.46 24.31 -27.71
N ILE A 75 2.62 23.63 -26.57
CA ILE A 75 1.48 23.32 -25.68
C ILE A 75 0.72 24.59 -25.32
N ARG A 76 1.43 25.64 -24.90
CA ARG A 76 0.84 26.92 -24.49
C ARG A 76 0.17 27.67 -25.64
N MET A 77 0.82 27.69 -26.81
CA MET A 77 0.31 28.40 -27.98
C MET A 77 -0.96 27.73 -28.53
N HIS A 78 -1.00 26.40 -28.56
CA HIS A 78 -2.11 25.63 -29.11
C HIS A 78 -3.01 25.03 -28.03
N LEU A 79 -3.14 25.67 -26.86
CA LEU A 79 -3.98 25.22 -25.74
C LEU A 79 -5.47 25.05 -26.09
N ARG A 80 -5.94 25.63 -27.20
CA ARG A 80 -7.33 25.57 -27.64
C ARG A 80 -7.56 24.63 -28.83
N GLU A 81 -6.49 24.09 -29.42
CA GLU A 81 -6.56 23.27 -30.62
C GLU A 81 -6.42 21.79 -30.27
N GLU A 82 -7.53 21.06 -30.29
CA GLU A 82 -7.60 19.69 -29.78
C GLU A 82 -6.72 18.70 -30.58
N GLU A 83 -6.65 18.84 -31.90
CA GLU A 83 -5.81 17.99 -32.74
C GLU A 83 -4.31 18.23 -32.51
N MET A 84 -3.91 19.48 -32.21
CA MET A 84 -2.52 19.80 -31.89
C MET A 84 -2.14 19.24 -30.53
N GLN A 85 -3.02 19.41 -29.54
CA GLN A 85 -2.84 18.79 -28.22
C GLN A 85 -2.69 17.29 -28.33
N TRP A 86 -3.51 16.64 -29.16
CA TRP A 86 -3.43 15.21 -29.42
C TRP A 86 -2.06 14.79 -29.96
N THR A 87 -1.58 15.48 -30.99
CA THR A 87 -0.32 15.14 -31.66
C THR A 87 0.87 15.41 -30.74
N LEU A 88 0.87 16.56 -30.03
CA LEU A 88 1.84 16.88 -28.99
C LEU A 88 1.86 15.81 -27.89
N GLY A 89 0.69 15.45 -27.37
CA GLY A 89 0.54 14.43 -26.34
C GLY A 89 1.10 13.07 -26.72
N ARG A 90 0.89 12.65 -27.98
CA ARG A 90 1.43 11.38 -28.50
C ARG A 90 2.95 11.40 -28.59
N VAL A 91 3.53 12.46 -29.18
CA VAL A 91 4.98 12.61 -29.29
C VAL A 91 5.62 12.61 -27.90
N ILE A 92 5.07 13.41 -27.00
CA ILE A 92 5.56 13.55 -25.64
C ILE A 92 5.46 12.22 -24.87
N SER A 93 4.36 11.49 -25.02
CA SER A 93 4.17 10.19 -24.37
C SER A 93 5.11 9.12 -24.92
N LEU A 94 5.29 9.07 -26.24
CA LEU A 94 6.24 8.16 -26.88
C LEU A 94 7.68 8.47 -26.46
N ALA A 95 8.08 9.73 -26.53
CA ALA A 95 9.41 10.17 -26.11
C ALA A 95 9.64 9.82 -24.63
N SER A 96 8.62 9.97 -23.80
CA SER A 96 8.67 9.57 -22.39
C SER A 96 8.80 8.06 -22.23
N ARG A 97 8.06 7.24 -22.97
CA ARG A 97 8.20 5.77 -22.92
C ARG A 97 9.57 5.31 -23.40
N ALA A 98 10.15 6.00 -24.36
CA ALA A 98 11.43 5.66 -24.96
C ALA A 98 12.63 6.12 -24.13
N SER A 99 12.54 7.23 -23.39
CA SER A 99 13.71 7.89 -22.78
C SER A 99 13.42 8.45 -21.39
N ILE A 100 14.18 8.00 -20.39
CA ILE A 100 14.14 8.57 -19.03
C ILE A 100 14.74 9.98 -19.03
N ARG A 101 15.76 10.25 -19.87
CA ARG A 101 16.35 11.58 -20.01
C ARG A 101 15.32 12.62 -20.46
N PHE A 102 14.47 12.27 -21.43
CA PHE A 102 13.37 13.12 -21.87
C PHE A 102 12.38 13.38 -20.73
N GLN A 103 11.97 12.33 -19.99
CA GLN A 103 11.07 12.48 -18.84
C GLN A 103 11.66 13.45 -17.80
N CYS A 104 12.96 13.32 -17.49
CA CYS A 104 13.65 14.19 -16.54
C CYS A 104 13.68 15.64 -17.02
N GLN A 105 14.02 15.88 -18.29
CA GLN A 105 14.05 17.22 -18.87
C GLN A 105 12.65 17.86 -18.92
N ALA A 106 11.64 17.09 -19.30
CA ALA A 106 10.23 17.50 -19.29
C ALA A 106 9.72 17.86 -17.89
N GLY A 107 10.09 17.06 -16.89
CA GLY A 107 9.76 17.30 -15.48
C GLY A 107 10.43 18.57 -14.94
N GLN A 108 11.73 18.78 -15.22
CA GLN A 108 12.47 19.97 -14.81
C GLN A 108 11.91 21.26 -15.41
N LEU A 109 11.34 21.16 -16.61
CA LEU A 109 10.71 22.29 -17.30
C LEU A 109 9.21 22.38 -17.03
N GLU A 110 8.64 21.58 -16.13
CA GLU A 110 7.22 21.59 -15.79
C GLU A 110 6.31 21.51 -17.03
N MET A 111 6.74 20.78 -18.05
CA MET A 111 5.98 20.64 -19.30
C MET A 111 4.65 19.92 -19.02
N TRP A 112 4.63 19.00 -18.06
CA TRP A 112 3.45 18.24 -17.64
C TRP A 112 2.34 19.11 -17.07
N ASN A 113 2.68 20.13 -16.28
CA ASN A 113 1.69 21.05 -15.71
C ASN A 113 0.94 21.80 -16.82
N ALA A 114 1.64 22.20 -17.89
CA ALA A 114 1.01 22.85 -19.03
C ALA A 114 0.03 21.93 -19.79
N LEU A 115 0.21 20.60 -19.72
CA LEU A 115 -0.73 19.66 -20.31
C LEU A 115 -1.96 19.46 -19.43
N PHE A 116 -1.85 19.62 -18.11
CA PHE A 116 -3.00 19.53 -17.19
C PHE A 116 -3.96 20.71 -17.27
N ASP A 117 -3.52 21.83 -17.83
CA ASP A 117 -4.36 22.99 -18.14
C ASP A 117 -5.48 22.68 -19.17
N MET A 118 -5.41 21.54 -19.88
CA MET A 118 -6.45 21.10 -20.80
C MET A 118 -7.80 20.89 -20.11
N ARG A 119 -8.78 21.72 -20.47
CA ARG A 119 -10.14 21.72 -19.87
C ARG A 119 -11.17 20.85 -20.58
N SER A 120 -10.91 20.45 -21.82
CA SER A 120 -11.89 19.75 -22.65
C SER A 120 -12.14 18.31 -22.17
N ALA A 121 -13.42 17.92 -22.11
CA ALA A 121 -13.84 16.53 -21.92
C ALA A 121 -13.89 15.75 -23.24
N HIS A 122 -13.46 16.36 -24.34
CA HIS A 122 -13.43 15.70 -25.64
C HIS A 122 -12.55 14.45 -25.60
N PRO A 123 -12.96 13.33 -26.26
CA PRO A 123 -12.23 12.07 -26.20
C PRO A 123 -10.74 12.17 -26.60
N GLN A 124 -10.38 13.17 -27.41
CA GLN A 124 -9.01 13.40 -27.85
C GLN A 124 -8.17 14.10 -26.76
N SER A 125 -8.67 15.15 -26.14
CA SER A 125 -8.01 15.80 -24.99
C SER A 125 -7.83 14.85 -23.82
N ILE A 126 -8.80 13.96 -23.58
CA ILE A 126 -8.70 12.87 -22.59
C ILE A 126 -7.49 11.96 -22.89
N ARG A 127 -7.24 11.62 -24.16
CA ARG A 127 -6.08 10.78 -24.54
C ARG A 127 -4.75 11.45 -24.25
N VAL A 128 -4.67 12.78 -24.42
CA VAL A 128 -3.46 13.55 -24.13
C VAL A 128 -3.17 13.55 -22.65
N LEU A 129 -4.19 13.86 -21.84
CA LEU A 129 -4.09 13.82 -20.38
C LEU A 129 -3.70 12.42 -19.89
N GLU A 130 -4.27 11.37 -20.49
CA GLU A 130 -3.91 9.98 -20.15
C GLU A 130 -2.43 9.70 -20.38
N ALA A 131 -1.92 10.08 -21.54
CA ALA A 131 -0.54 9.86 -21.95
C ALA A 131 0.44 10.67 -21.08
N SER A 132 0.05 11.89 -20.70
CA SER A 132 0.79 12.78 -19.81
C SER A 132 0.85 12.22 -18.39
N LEU A 133 -0.27 11.79 -17.82
CA LEU A 133 -0.31 11.17 -16.49
C LEU A 133 0.53 9.89 -16.42
N GLN A 134 0.52 9.07 -17.47
CA GLN A 134 1.37 7.86 -17.53
C GLN A 134 2.87 8.20 -17.55
N ALA A 135 3.26 9.24 -18.29
CA ALA A 135 4.65 9.72 -18.30
C ALA A 135 5.05 10.25 -16.92
N THR A 136 4.19 11.07 -16.29
CA THR A 136 4.42 11.61 -14.94
C THR A 136 4.50 10.52 -13.87
N GLU A 137 3.64 9.51 -13.93
CA GLU A 137 3.69 8.35 -13.03
C GLU A 137 5.03 7.61 -13.15
N THR A 138 5.49 7.38 -14.39
CA THR A 138 6.75 6.71 -14.68
C THR A 138 7.93 7.52 -14.15
N LEU A 139 7.91 8.84 -14.37
CA LEU A 139 8.93 9.75 -13.88
C LEU A 139 9.08 9.68 -12.35
N PHE A 140 7.99 9.74 -11.59
CA PHE A 140 8.06 9.69 -10.12
C PHE A 140 8.46 8.34 -9.56
N ARG A 141 8.19 7.26 -10.29
CA ARG A 141 8.72 5.93 -9.96
C ARG A 141 10.20 5.78 -10.28
N SER A 142 10.73 6.58 -11.20
CA SER A 142 12.14 6.52 -11.58
C SER A 142 13.03 7.12 -10.49
N ASN A 143 14.18 6.48 -10.26
CA ASN A 143 15.20 6.98 -9.33
C ASN A 143 16.13 8.02 -9.98
N GLU A 144 15.82 8.58 -11.17
CA GLU A 144 16.77 9.36 -11.98
C GLU A 144 16.48 10.88 -12.04
N PHE A 145 15.31 11.31 -11.55
CA PHE A 145 14.88 12.71 -11.53
C PHE A 145 15.54 13.67 -10.50
N HIS A 146 16.30 14.67 -10.95
CA HIS A 146 16.78 15.78 -10.09
C HIS A 146 15.85 17.01 -10.15
N VAL A 147 15.31 17.41 -9.01
CA VAL A 147 14.40 18.58 -8.87
C VAL A 147 15.19 19.85 -8.53
N VAL A 148 15.15 20.83 -9.45
CA VAL A 148 15.59 22.22 -9.15
C VAL A 148 14.42 23.21 -9.21
N LYS A 149 13.33 22.91 -9.93
CA LYS A 149 12.20 23.84 -10.17
C LYS A 149 10.82 23.18 -10.18
N PHE A 150 10.61 22.09 -9.44
CA PHE A 150 9.29 21.47 -9.36
C PHE A 150 8.39 22.25 -8.39
N ARG A 151 7.12 22.46 -8.76
CA ARG A 151 6.07 23.05 -7.90
C ARG A 151 5.08 21.98 -7.44
N PRO A 152 5.32 21.33 -6.28
CA PRO A 152 4.52 20.21 -5.81
C PRO A 152 3.05 20.58 -5.60
N GLN A 153 2.80 21.74 -5.00
CA GLN A 153 1.45 22.19 -4.66
C GLN A 153 0.59 22.44 -5.91
N GLN A 154 1.19 23.01 -6.97
CA GLN A 154 0.50 23.21 -8.24
C GLN A 154 0.09 21.86 -8.84
N LEU A 155 1.03 20.90 -8.87
CA LEU A 155 0.74 19.56 -9.36
C LEU A 155 -0.39 18.88 -8.55
N LEU A 156 -0.38 19.00 -7.22
CA LEU A 156 -1.45 18.46 -6.38
C LEU A 156 -2.81 19.08 -6.73
N GLY A 157 -2.86 20.41 -6.88
CA GLY A 157 -4.04 21.12 -7.33
C GLY A 157 -4.55 20.62 -8.69
N ASP A 158 -3.63 20.41 -9.64
CA ASP A 158 -3.95 19.91 -10.98
C ASP A 158 -4.49 18.48 -10.95
N LEU A 159 -3.86 17.58 -10.18
CA LEU A 159 -4.30 16.19 -10.04
C LEU A 159 -5.67 16.07 -9.37
N ILE A 160 -5.93 16.86 -8.32
CA ILE A 160 -7.25 16.95 -7.70
C ILE A 160 -8.26 17.54 -8.69
N GLY A 161 -7.90 18.58 -9.42
CA GLY A 161 -8.73 19.17 -10.47
C GLY A 161 -9.11 18.16 -11.57
N ILE A 162 -8.20 17.26 -11.95
CA ILE A 162 -8.47 16.16 -12.87
C ILE A 162 -9.48 15.18 -12.27
N MET A 163 -9.27 14.74 -11.02
CA MET A 163 -10.20 13.82 -10.36
C MET A 163 -11.62 14.41 -10.32
N ASP A 164 -11.75 15.68 -9.97
CA ASP A 164 -13.03 16.40 -9.86
C ASP A 164 -13.77 16.51 -11.18
N ARG A 165 -13.04 16.95 -12.19
CA ARG A 165 -13.58 17.21 -13.52
C ARG A 165 -14.08 15.93 -14.14
N PHE A 166 -13.28 14.86 -14.10
CA PHE A 166 -13.57 13.62 -14.81
C PHE A 166 -14.39 12.61 -14.03
N LEU A 167 -14.57 12.79 -12.72
CA LEU A 167 -15.52 11.99 -11.93
C LEU A 167 -16.97 12.19 -12.40
N ARG A 168 -17.32 13.41 -12.86
CA ARG A 168 -18.70 13.78 -13.24
C ARG A 168 -18.99 13.68 -14.74
N VAL A 169 -17.99 13.35 -15.57
CA VAL A 169 -18.17 13.25 -17.02
C VAL A 169 -18.99 12.00 -17.37
N GLN A 170 -20.16 12.22 -17.95
CA GLN A 170 -21.09 11.14 -18.33
C GLN A 170 -20.69 10.44 -19.64
N THR A 171 -20.07 11.15 -20.59
CA THR A 171 -19.66 10.58 -21.89
C THR A 171 -18.36 11.24 -22.40
N PRO A 172 -17.28 10.49 -22.68
CA PRO A 172 -17.08 9.04 -22.52
C PRO A 172 -16.70 8.65 -21.08
N GLN A 173 -17.64 8.07 -20.33
CA GLN A 173 -17.47 7.74 -18.90
C GLN A 173 -16.25 6.84 -18.59
N ARG A 174 -16.05 5.76 -19.34
CA ARG A 174 -14.97 4.79 -19.05
C ARG A 174 -13.58 5.41 -19.15
N ARG A 175 -13.35 6.30 -20.12
CA ARG A 175 -12.05 6.96 -20.29
C ARG A 175 -11.85 8.09 -19.27
N ALA A 176 -12.90 8.84 -18.96
CA ALA A 176 -12.88 9.83 -17.88
C ALA A 176 -12.51 9.17 -16.53
N HIS A 177 -13.14 8.04 -16.20
CA HIS A 177 -12.79 7.24 -15.02
C HIS A 177 -11.35 6.76 -15.02
N LYS A 178 -10.78 6.41 -16.19
CA LYS A 178 -9.36 6.05 -16.31
C LYS A 178 -8.44 7.20 -15.91
N LEU A 179 -8.78 8.45 -16.25
CA LEU A 179 -8.02 9.62 -15.82
C LEU A 179 -8.06 9.81 -14.31
N VAL A 180 -9.22 9.62 -13.67
CA VAL A 180 -9.35 9.67 -12.20
C VAL A 180 -8.42 8.63 -11.55
N VAL A 181 -8.36 7.41 -12.12
CA VAL A 181 -7.46 6.36 -11.62
C VAL A 181 -5.99 6.71 -11.82
N LEU A 182 -5.61 7.23 -13.00
CA LEU A 182 -4.24 7.62 -13.29
C LEU A 182 -3.79 8.79 -12.42
N ALA A 183 -4.66 9.77 -12.15
CA ALA A 183 -4.35 10.88 -11.25
C ALA A 183 -3.98 10.38 -9.84
N LEU A 184 -4.76 9.43 -9.29
CA LEU A 184 -4.42 8.83 -7.99
C LEU A 184 -3.13 8.01 -8.05
N ARG A 185 -2.86 7.30 -9.16
CA ARG A 185 -1.60 6.56 -9.33
C ARG A 185 -0.38 7.49 -9.36
N VAL A 186 -0.51 8.67 -9.98
CA VAL A 186 0.52 9.70 -9.95
C VAL A 186 0.73 10.21 -8.52
N LEU A 187 -0.35 10.44 -7.75
CA LEU A 187 -0.26 10.81 -6.33
C LEU A 187 0.47 9.72 -5.51
N VAL A 188 0.14 8.45 -5.71
CA VAL A 188 0.83 7.33 -5.05
C VAL A 188 2.32 7.32 -5.40
N ALA A 189 2.66 7.50 -6.68
CA ALA A 189 4.06 7.53 -7.12
C ALA A 189 4.83 8.71 -6.50
N LEU A 190 4.20 9.89 -6.44
CA LEU A 190 4.76 11.08 -5.82
C LEU A 190 5.00 10.89 -4.32
N TYR A 191 4.01 10.36 -3.59
CA TYR A 191 4.07 10.15 -2.13
C TYR A 191 4.98 8.98 -1.73
N SER A 192 5.19 8.01 -2.62
CA SER A 192 6.09 6.87 -2.40
C SER A 192 7.53 7.17 -2.82
N SER A 193 7.79 8.32 -3.46
CA SER A 193 9.11 8.65 -3.96
C SER A 193 10.10 8.84 -2.79
N PRO A 194 11.27 8.17 -2.80
CA PRO A 194 12.26 8.27 -1.73
C PRO A 194 12.96 9.64 -1.68
N ARG A 195 12.64 10.54 -2.61
CA ARG A 195 13.32 11.82 -2.81
C ARG A 195 12.78 12.95 -1.91
N PRO A 196 13.53 14.06 -1.80
CA PRO A 196 13.09 15.26 -1.08
C PRO A 196 11.72 15.77 -1.52
N THR A 197 11.27 15.49 -2.75
CA THR A 197 9.99 15.99 -3.27
C THR A 197 8.76 15.42 -2.58
N GLY A 198 8.78 14.12 -2.24
CA GLY A 198 7.77 13.53 -1.37
C GLY A 198 7.89 14.14 0.03
N LEU A 199 9.11 14.21 0.57
CA LEU A 199 9.38 14.81 1.88
C LEU A 199 8.99 16.30 1.98
N LEU A 200 9.13 17.10 0.93
CA LEU A 200 8.76 18.52 0.85
C LEU A 200 7.24 18.70 0.84
N LEU A 201 6.51 17.73 0.29
CA LEU A 201 5.04 17.66 0.41
C LEU A 201 4.59 17.26 1.82
N PHE A 202 5.41 16.46 2.52
CA PHE A 202 5.15 16.04 3.90
C PHE A 202 5.53 17.08 4.95
N SER A 203 6.62 17.81 4.73
CA SER A 203 7.08 18.88 5.61
C SER A 203 6.41 20.21 5.30
N GLY A 204 5.92 20.39 4.07
CA GLY A 204 5.52 21.68 3.53
C GLY A 204 6.67 22.70 3.59
N GLU A 205 6.36 23.93 3.20
CA GLU A 205 6.97 25.09 3.85
C GLU A 205 6.35 25.30 5.26
N SER A 206 5.18 24.67 5.53
CA SER A 206 4.58 24.53 6.86
C SER A 206 3.76 23.22 7.04
N PRO A 207 3.64 22.69 8.29
CA PRO A 207 2.83 21.49 8.60
C PRO A 207 1.33 21.61 8.28
N ILE A 208 0.82 22.85 8.20
CA ILE A 208 -0.60 23.16 7.97
C ILE A 208 -1.00 22.81 6.53
N GLU A 209 -0.08 22.94 5.57
CA GLU A 209 -0.37 22.62 4.17
C GLU A 209 -0.47 21.11 3.92
N GLY A 210 0.39 20.30 4.57
CA GLY A 210 0.35 18.84 4.46
C GLY A 210 -0.98 18.28 4.96
N THR A 211 -1.49 18.79 6.09
CA THR A 211 -2.79 18.38 6.62
C THR A 211 -3.95 18.78 5.70
N LYS A 212 -3.93 20.00 5.13
CA LYS A 212 -4.92 20.44 4.12
C LYS A 212 -4.95 19.49 2.92
N TRP A 213 -3.80 19.15 2.34
CA TRP A 213 -3.74 18.26 1.18
C TRP A 213 -4.16 16.84 1.53
N ALA A 214 -3.77 16.31 2.70
CA ALA A 214 -4.24 15.01 3.17
C ALA A 214 -5.77 14.96 3.25
N CYS A 215 -6.41 15.99 3.79
CA CYS A 215 -7.88 16.10 3.84
C CYS A 215 -8.50 16.14 2.43
N GLU A 216 -7.97 16.98 1.52
CA GLU A 216 -8.53 17.13 0.18
C GLU A 216 -8.39 15.85 -0.65
N ILE A 217 -7.22 15.20 -0.61
CA ILE A 217 -6.99 13.91 -1.29
C ILE A 217 -7.94 12.86 -0.73
N THR A 218 -8.06 12.77 0.60
CA THR A 218 -8.92 11.78 1.25
C THR A 218 -10.38 11.96 0.84
N LYS A 219 -10.86 13.20 0.82
CA LYS A 219 -12.20 13.54 0.34
C LYS A 219 -12.41 13.02 -1.08
N ARG A 220 -11.53 13.37 -2.03
CA ARG A 220 -11.67 12.92 -3.43
C ARG A 220 -11.56 11.41 -3.59
N MET A 221 -10.75 10.75 -2.78
CA MET A 221 -10.67 9.29 -2.74
C MET A 221 -12.00 8.66 -2.35
N VAL A 222 -12.71 9.20 -1.35
CA VAL A 222 -14.02 8.72 -0.92
C VAL A 222 -15.09 9.05 -1.97
N ASP A 223 -15.15 10.29 -2.47
CA ASP A 223 -16.07 10.71 -3.55
C ASP A 223 -15.97 9.80 -4.78
N SER A 224 -14.76 9.33 -5.08
CA SER A 224 -14.45 8.56 -6.29
C SER A 224 -14.40 7.05 -6.07
N PHE A 225 -14.69 6.54 -4.86
CA PHE A 225 -14.47 5.13 -4.52
C PHE A 225 -15.20 4.16 -5.47
N THR A 226 -16.39 4.51 -5.95
CA THR A 226 -17.16 3.69 -6.91
C THR A 226 -16.46 3.52 -8.26
N VAL A 227 -15.53 4.41 -8.62
CA VAL A 227 -14.68 4.30 -9.80
C VAL A 227 -13.52 3.33 -9.52
N PHE A 228 -12.89 3.46 -8.35
CA PHE A 228 -11.75 2.64 -7.95
C PHE A 228 -12.14 1.19 -7.67
N ASN A 229 -13.30 0.97 -7.05
CA ASN A 229 -13.80 -0.36 -6.69
C ASN A 229 -14.26 -1.19 -7.92
N ARG A 230 -13.91 -0.81 -9.16
CA ARG A 230 -14.32 -1.54 -10.38
C ARG A 230 -13.29 -2.57 -10.84
N TYR A 231 -12.01 -2.29 -10.67
CA TYR A 231 -10.90 -3.09 -11.19
C TYR A 231 -9.84 -3.30 -10.11
N VAL A 232 -9.18 -4.45 -10.16
CA VAL A 232 -8.14 -4.86 -9.19
C VAL A 232 -7.02 -3.82 -9.07
N ASP A 233 -6.48 -3.36 -10.19
CA ASP A 233 -5.38 -2.37 -10.18
C ASP A 233 -5.82 -1.02 -9.61
N SER A 234 -7.07 -0.61 -9.89
CA SER A 234 -7.62 0.66 -9.42
C SER A 234 -7.84 0.65 -7.91
N VAL A 235 -8.48 -0.40 -7.37
CA VAL A 235 -8.67 -0.54 -5.91
C VAL A 235 -7.33 -0.75 -5.19
N GLY A 236 -6.37 -1.42 -5.83
CA GLY A 236 -5.00 -1.55 -5.31
C GLY A 236 -4.30 -0.21 -5.16
N ALA A 237 -4.37 0.66 -6.18
CA ALA A 237 -3.84 2.02 -6.08
C ALA A 237 -4.53 2.84 -4.99
N TRP A 238 -5.85 2.69 -4.85
CA TRP A 238 -6.62 3.34 -3.79
C TRP A 238 -6.20 2.91 -2.39
N LEU A 239 -6.04 1.61 -2.15
CA LEU A 239 -5.58 1.07 -0.86
C LEU A 239 -4.14 1.49 -0.54
N ASN A 240 -3.26 1.53 -1.54
CA ASN A 240 -1.89 2.01 -1.35
C ASN A 240 -1.87 3.48 -0.94
N MET A 241 -2.70 4.33 -1.55
CA MET A 241 -2.80 5.73 -1.14
C MET A 241 -3.38 5.87 0.26
N ALA A 242 -4.40 5.09 0.61
CA ALA A 242 -4.98 5.09 1.96
C ALA A 242 -3.91 4.75 3.02
N LEU A 243 -3.10 3.72 2.76
CA LEU A 243 -2.00 3.34 3.64
C LEU A 243 -0.91 4.43 3.75
N LEU A 244 -0.56 5.10 2.65
CA LEU A 244 0.41 6.22 2.67
C LEU A 244 -0.11 7.38 3.53
N LEU A 245 -1.36 7.79 3.32
CA LEU A 245 -2.01 8.84 4.09
C LEU A 245 -2.10 8.49 5.58
N LEU A 246 -2.43 7.24 5.91
CA LEU A 246 -2.46 6.78 7.31
C LEU A 246 -1.08 6.74 7.96
N ARG A 247 -0.02 6.51 7.20
CA ARG A 247 1.36 6.54 7.72
C ARG A 247 1.84 7.97 8.00
N GLN A 248 1.36 8.94 7.25
CA GLN A 248 1.87 10.32 7.28
C GLN A 248 0.96 11.27 8.06
N HIS A 249 -0.35 11.13 7.91
CA HIS A 249 -1.40 11.96 8.50
C HIS A 249 -2.48 11.08 9.14
N PRO A 250 -2.13 10.27 10.17
CA PRO A 250 -3.02 9.25 10.71
C PRO A 250 -4.35 9.80 11.21
N VAL A 251 -4.35 10.95 11.89
CA VAL A 251 -5.57 11.58 12.42
C VAL A 251 -6.51 11.99 11.28
N GLN A 252 -6.00 12.79 10.33
CA GLN A 252 -6.81 13.28 9.21
C GLN A 252 -7.29 12.15 8.30
N ALA A 253 -6.44 11.16 8.04
CA ALA A 253 -6.79 10.01 7.23
C ALA A 253 -7.86 9.15 7.91
N LEU A 254 -7.75 8.94 9.24
CA LEU A 254 -8.76 8.22 10.00
C LEU A 254 -10.11 8.94 9.99
N ASP A 255 -10.12 10.23 10.32
CA ASP A 255 -11.34 11.04 10.40
C ASP A 255 -12.08 11.10 9.06
N ASN A 256 -11.36 11.17 7.94
CA ASN A 256 -11.96 11.35 6.62
C ASN A 256 -12.23 10.02 5.87
N LEU A 257 -11.37 9.01 5.96
CA LEU A 257 -11.59 7.71 5.29
C LEU A 257 -12.61 6.84 6.01
N PHE A 258 -12.76 7.01 7.33
CA PHE A 258 -13.59 6.16 8.17
C PHE A 258 -14.68 6.94 8.91
N SER A 259 -14.98 8.18 8.47
CA SER A 259 -16.08 8.96 9.03
C SER A 259 -17.41 8.24 8.83
N PRO A 260 -18.19 7.95 9.89
CA PRO A 260 -19.50 7.31 9.78
C PRO A 260 -20.61 8.27 9.28
N ALA A 261 -20.26 9.40 8.65
CA ALA A 261 -21.20 10.43 8.29
C ALA A 261 -22.35 9.88 7.40
N PRO A 262 -23.62 10.17 7.73
CA PRO A 262 -24.81 9.54 7.13
C PRO A 262 -25.11 9.98 5.69
N ALA A 263 -24.27 10.83 5.07
CA ALA A 263 -24.60 11.50 3.81
C ALA A 263 -24.25 10.70 2.55
N ARG A 264 -23.56 9.56 2.65
CA ARG A 264 -23.18 8.75 1.49
C ARG A 264 -23.25 7.26 1.81
N GLU A 265 -23.99 6.50 1.01
CA GLU A 265 -24.03 5.02 1.03
C GLU A 265 -22.63 4.36 0.88
N ILE A 266 -21.62 5.16 0.52
CA ILE A 266 -20.22 4.78 0.25
C ILE A 266 -19.35 4.73 1.52
N THR A 267 -19.84 5.13 2.70
CA THR A 267 -19.02 5.32 3.91
C THR A 267 -18.36 4.05 4.48
N TRP A 268 -18.76 2.86 4.05
CA TRP A 268 -18.07 1.61 4.41
C TRP A 268 -17.46 0.91 3.22
N TRP A 269 -16.62 1.66 2.49
CA TRP A 269 -15.79 1.14 1.41
C TRP A 269 -15.07 -0.17 1.78
N PHE A 270 -14.71 -0.36 3.05
CA PHE A 270 -14.07 -1.58 3.55
C PHE A 270 -14.90 -2.84 3.26
N ILE A 271 -16.17 -2.86 3.63
CA ILE A 271 -17.06 -4.01 3.42
C ILE A 271 -17.20 -4.28 1.92
N LEU A 272 -17.42 -3.21 1.14
CA LEU A 272 -17.53 -3.29 -0.32
C LEU A 272 -16.26 -3.85 -0.98
N VAL A 273 -15.07 -3.59 -0.40
CA VAL A 273 -13.82 -4.21 -0.86
C VAL A 273 -13.80 -5.69 -0.50
N VAL A 274 -14.14 -6.06 0.75
CA VAL A 274 -14.14 -7.46 1.19
C VAL A 274 -15.13 -8.29 0.37
N GLU A 275 -16.39 -7.89 0.31
CA GLU A 275 -17.44 -8.62 -0.41
C GLU A 275 -17.06 -8.88 -1.88
N ARG A 276 -16.51 -7.87 -2.54
CA ARG A 276 -16.16 -7.92 -3.96
C ARG A 276 -14.83 -8.62 -4.25
N TRP A 277 -13.82 -8.40 -3.42
CA TRP A 277 -12.42 -8.75 -3.73
C TRP A 277 -11.81 -9.76 -2.76
N GLN A 278 -12.58 -10.35 -1.85
CA GLN A 278 -12.16 -11.42 -0.93
C GLN A 278 -11.41 -12.59 -1.61
N ALA A 279 -11.61 -12.84 -2.90
CA ALA A 279 -10.87 -13.85 -3.66
C ALA A 279 -9.50 -13.38 -4.21
N GLN A 280 -9.24 -12.07 -4.25
CA GLN A 280 -8.04 -11.45 -4.82
C GLN A 280 -6.98 -11.20 -3.74
N THR A 281 -5.89 -11.97 -3.77
CA THR A 281 -4.83 -11.92 -2.75
C THR A 281 -4.18 -10.56 -2.61
N LYS A 282 -3.83 -9.90 -3.73
CA LYS A 282 -3.17 -8.58 -3.71
C LYS A 282 -4.03 -7.51 -3.03
N VAL A 283 -5.33 -7.50 -3.32
CA VAL A 283 -6.28 -6.52 -2.74
C VAL A 283 -6.44 -6.78 -1.24
N MET A 284 -6.65 -8.05 -0.86
CA MET A 284 -6.84 -8.41 0.55
C MET A 284 -5.58 -8.18 1.39
N ASN A 285 -4.40 -8.43 0.82
CA ASN A 285 -3.12 -8.13 1.49
C ASN A 285 -2.98 -6.63 1.76
N SER A 286 -3.23 -5.77 0.76
CA SER A 286 -3.20 -4.30 0.93
C SER A 286 -4.28 -3.79 1.90
N LEU A 287 -5.46 -4.42 1.90
CA LEU A 287 -6.55 -4.10 2.81
C LEU A 287 -6.16 -4.40 4.27
N PHE A 288 -5.59 -5.57 4.54
CA PHE A 288 -5.16 -5.97 5.87
C PHE A 288 -3.93 -5.23 6.35
N ALA A 289 -3.00 -4.87 5.46
CA ALA A 289 -1.90 -3.97 5.80
C ALA A 289 -2.41 -2.60 6.28
N THR A 290 -3.47 -2.07 5.65
CA THR A 290 -4.15 -0.84 6.07
C THR A 290 -4.75 -0.98 7.47
N LEU A 291 -5.51 -2.04 7.73
CA LEU A 291 -6.06 -2.29 9.08
C LEU A 291 -4.98 -2.52 10.13
N SER A 292 -3.93 -3.27 9.82
CA SER A 292 -2.85 -3.56 10.75
C SER A 292 -2.14 -2.26 11.15
N HIS A 293 -2.00 -1.31 10.23
CA HIS A 293 -1.45 0.00 10.55
C HIS A 293 -2.37 0.81 11.46
N ILE A 294 -3.69 0.82 11.19
CA ILE A 294 -4.68 1.52 12.03
C ILE A 294 -4.64 1.02 13.48
N PHE A 295 -4.67 -0.30 13.68
CA PHE A 295 -4.63 -0.89 15.03
C PHE A 295 -3.24 -0.81 15.68
N ALA A 296 -2.19 -0.47 14.93
CA ALA A 296 -0.84 -0.24 15.46
C ALA A 296 -0.59 1.22 15.90
N LEU A 297 -1.49 2.16 15.62
CA LEU A 297 -1.31 3.57 15.98
C LEU A 297 -1.22 3.77 17.50
N PRO A 298 -0.31 4.61 18.02
CA PRO A 298 -0.13 4.79 19.47
C PRO A 298 -1.42 5.29 20.15
N HIS A 299 -1.56 5.01 21.45
CA HIS A 299 -2.70 5.46 22.23
C HIS A 299 -2.81 7.00 22.22
N ASN A 300 -3.88 7.49 21.61
CA ASN A 300 -4.33 8.86 21.66
C ASN A 300 -5.85 8.85 21.74
N THR A 301 -6.44 9.83 22.41
CA THR A 301 -7.88 9.85 22.71
C THR A 301 -8.74 9.70 21.44
N LEU A 302 -8.41 10.43 20.39
CA LEU A 302 -9.15 10.40 19.12
C LEU A 302 -8.91 9.12 18.30
N GLY A 303 -7.70 8.56 18.30
CA GLY A 303 -7.43 7.29 17.59
C GLY A 303 -8.01 6.08 18.32
N ASP A 304 -8.05 6.11 19.66
CA ASP A 304 -8.73 5.09 20.45
C ASP A 304 -10.25 5.12 20.17
N GLU A 305 -10.87 6.31 20.09
CA GLU A 305 -12.29 6.47 19.71
C GLU A 305 -12.58 5.91 18.30
N ILE A 306 -11.70 6.16 17.33
CA ILE A 306 -11.88 5.65 15.96
C ILE A 306 -11.61 4.16 15.88
N GLN A 307 -10.60 3.62 16.57
CA GLN A 307 -10.35 2.18 16.66
C GLN A 307 -11.53 1.45 17.30
N VAL A 308 -12.09 2.02 18.38
CA VAL A 308 -13.32 1.52 19.00
C VAL A 308 -14.50 1.65 18.03
N SER A 309 -14.66 2.78 17.34
CA SER A 309 -15.73 2.96 16.35
C SER A 309 -15.58 2.02 15.15
N LEU A 310 -14.37 1.67 14.71
CA LEU A 310 -14.13 0.68 13.65
C LEU A 310 -14.43 -0.74 14.14
N ALA A 311 -14.14 -1.02 15.41
CA ALA A 311 -14.51 -2.27 16.06
C ALA A 311 -16.03 -2.40 16.29
N ASP A 312 -16.71 -1.27 16.53
CA ASP A 312 -18.10 -1.22 16.99
C ASP A 312 -19.11 -0.87 15.89
N LYS A 313 -18.76 -0.03 14.92
CA LYS A 313 -19.59 0.37 13.79
C LYS A 313 -19.01 -0.22 12.51
N LEU A 314 -19.64 -1.25 11.95
CA LEU A 314 -19.61 -1.48 10.50
C LEU A 314 -20.96 -1.23 9.83
N PHE A 315 -21.96 -0.76 10.60
CA PHE A 315 -23.34 -0.48 10.20
C PHE A 315 -24.16 -1.75 9.84
N ARG A 316 -25.36 -1.86 10.44
CA ARG A 316 -26.40 -2.88 10.21
C ARG A 316 -25.92 -4.36 10.24
N GLU A 317 -25.46 -4.83 11.40
CA GLU A 317 -25.46 -6.27 11.83
C GLU A 317 -24.17 -7.11 11.68
N GLN A 318 -23.10 -6.63 11.04
CA GLN A 318 -21.84 -7.40 10.94
C GLN A 318 -20.68 -6.83 11.77
N SER A 319 -20.05 -7.70 12.56
CA SER A 319 -18.84 -7.41 13.35
C SER A 319 -17.60 -7.51 12.46
N LEU A 320 -16.72 -6.49 12.50
CA LEU A 320 -15.46 -6.50 11.73
C LEU A 320 -14.60 -7.72 12.09
N LEU A 321 -14.65 -8.13 13.37
CA LEU A 321 -13.93 -9.30 13.84
C LEU A 321 -14.49 -10.60 13.25
N ASP A 322 -15.81 -10.69 13.07
CA ASP A 322 -16.44 -11.87 12.47
C ASP A 322 -16.13 -11.94 10.97
N LEU A 323 -16.20 -10.81 10.26
CA LEU A 323 -15.78 -10.72 8.85
C LEU A 323 -14.29 -11.07 8.65
N LEU A 324 -13.42 -10.63 9.56
CA LEU A 324 -12.01 -11.02 9.56
C LEU A 324 -11.85 -12.53 9.77
N CYS A 325 -12.63 -13.15 10.67
CA CYS A 325 -12.60 -14.59 10.90
C CYS A 325 -13.01 -15.36 9.64
N GLU A 326 -14.06 -14.92 8.93
CA GLU A 326 -14.51 -15.54 7.67
C GLU A 326 -13.43 -15.49 6.59
N VAL A 327 -12.75 -14.34 6.44
CA VAL A 327 -11.65 -14.24 5.47
C VAL A 327 -10.47 -15.11 5.88
N ILE A 328 -10.10 -15.13 7.17
CA ILE A 328 -9.04 -15.97 7.71
C ILE A 328 -9.30 -17.44 7.39
N ASP A 329 -10.53 -17.92 7.61
CA ASP A 329 -10.93 -19.30 7.32
C ASP A 329 -10.81 -19.64 5.83
N ARG A 330 -11.27 -18.75 4.96
CA ARG A 330 -11.11 -18.93 3.50
C ARG A 330 -9.65 -19.04 3.08
N TYR A 331 -8.76 -18.17 3.60
CA TYR A 331 -7.35 -18.22 3.21
C TYR A 331 -6.63 -19.42 3.85
N HIS A 332 -7.03 -19.82 5.06
CA HIS A 332 -6.55 -21.05 5.70
C HIS A 332 -6.90 -22.29 4.88
N THR A 333 -8.16 -22.45 4.47
CA THR A 333 -8.59 -23.58 3.63
C THR A 333 -7.86 -23.61 2.30
N LYS A 334 -7.65 -22.46 1.65
CA LYS A 334 -6.82 -22.36 0.42
C LYS A 334 -5.36 -22.77 0.63
N VAL A 335 -4.76 -22.35 1.75
CA VAL A 335 -3.38 -22.73 2.10
C VAL A 335 -3.28 -24.22 2.41
N SER A 336 -4.32 -24.80 3.03
CA SER A 336 -4.34 -26.19 3.45
C SER A 336 -4.71 -27.18 2.34
N ALA A 337 -5.47 -26.74 1.33
CA ALA A 337 -5.94 -27.59 0.23
C ALA A 337 -4.94 -27.76 -0.93
N SER A 338 -3.83 -27.02 -0.92
CA SER A 338 -2.88 -26.98 -2.04
C SER A 338 -1.54 -27.62 -1.64
N ASP A 339 -1.11 -28.64 -2.38
CA ASP A 339 0.19 -29.32 -2.18
C ASP A 339 1.39 -28.37 -2.38
N SER A 340 1.21 -27.31 -3.18
CA SER A 340 2.12 -26.18 -3.26
C SER A 340 1.56 -25.00 -2.46
N LEU A 341 2.27 -24.52 -1.43
CA LEU A 341 1.89 -23.32 -0.67
C LEU A 341 1.67 -22.14 -1.63
N PRO A 342 0.43 -21.63 -1.80
CA PRO A 342 0.21 -20.41 -2.57
C PRO A 342 0.75 -19.26 -1.71
N TYR A 343 1.99 -18.85 -2.00
CA TYR A 343 2.73 -17.83 -1.24
C TYR A 343 1.88 -16.58 -0.97
N ASP A 344 1.10 -16.16 -1.96
CA ASP A 344 0.22 -14.99 -1.86
C ASP A 344 -0.93 -15.19 -0.86
N ALA A 345 -1.49 -16.40 -0.75
CA ALA A 345 -2.52 -16.70 0.24
C ALA A 345 -1.96 -16.69 1.66
N MET A 346 -0.73 -17.18 1.84
CA MET A 346 -0.01 -17.12 3.12
C MET A 346 0.28 -15.68 3.54
N LEU A 347 0.63 -14.80 2.60
CA LEU A 347 0.82 -13.36 2.89
C LEU A 347 -0.46 -12.70 3.40
N VAL A 348 -1.61 -12.98 2.75
CA VAL A 348 -2.91 -12.47 3.21
C VAL A 348 -3.23 -12.97 4.62
N LEU A 349 -3.03 -14.26 4.87
CA LEU A 349 -3.27 -14.86 6.19
C LEU A 349 -2.35 -14.24 7.26
N LEU A 350 -1.07 -14.01 6.95
CA LEU A 350 -0.11 -13.36 7.84
C LEU A 350 -0.57 -11.94 8.20
N GLU A 351 -0.95 -11.13 7.21
CA GLU A 351 -1.44 -9.77 7.47
C GLU A 351 -2.75 -9.77 8.27
N ALA A 352 -3.66 -10.71 8.01
CA ALA A 352 -4.87 -10.86 8.82
C ALA A 352 -4.55 -11.20 10.28
N ILE A 353 -3.58 -12.09 10.52
CA ILE A 353 -3.10 -12.41 11.88
C ILE A 353 -2.44 -11.19 12.53
N ARG A 354 -1.71 -10.36 11.77
CA ARG A 354 -1.15 -9.10 12.27
C ARG A 354 -2.22 -8.11 12.70
N VAL A 355 -3.31 -7.98 11.93
CA VAL A 355 -4.49 -7.19 12.33
C VAL A 355 -5.01 -7.69 13.68
N VAL A 356 -5.23 -9.00 13.82
CA VAL A 356 -5.70 -9.62 15.05
C VAL A 356 -4.73 -9.37 16.22
N ARG A 357 -3.42 -9.47 15.99
CA ARG A 357 -2.40 -9.17 17.01
C ARG A 357 -2.53 -7.74 17.50
N GLN A 358 -2.46 -6.77 16.58
CA GLN A 358 -2.51 -5.35 16.91
C GLN A 358 -3.80 -4.98 17.63
N TRP A 359 -4.93 -5.57 17.22
CA TRP A 359 -6.21 -5.42 17.90
C TRP A 359 -6.18 -6.03 19.31
N SER A 360 -5.68 -7.27 19.46
CA SER A 360 -5.63 -7.97 20.76
C SER A 360 -4.69 -7.32 21.79
N GLU A 361 -3.74 -6.50 21.34
CA GLU A 361 -2.88 -5.70 22.22
C GLU A 361 -3.65 -4.55 22.91
N ARG A 362 -4.84 -4.18 22.41
CA ARG A 362 -5.70 -3.12 22.96
C ARG A 362 -6.59 -3.65 24.09
N PRO A 363 -6.37 -3.25 25.36
CA PRO A 363 -7.17 -3.76 26.48
C PRO A 363 -8.67 -3.45 26.35
N THR A 364 -9.01 -2.27 25.82
CA THR A 364 -10.39 -1.81 25.58
C THR A 364 -11.13 -2.69 24.58
N LEU A 365 -10.42 -3.32 23.65
CA LEU A 365 -11.00 -4.12 22.59
C LEU A 365 -10.95 -5.63 22.85
N LEU A 366 -10.17 -6.08 23.84
CA LEU A 366 -10.02 -7.50 24.20
C LEU A 366 -11.36 -8.14 24.59
N ALA A 367 -12.27 -7.37 25.19
CA ALA A 367 -13.62 -7.84 25.53
C ALA A 367 -14.41 -8.33 24.31
N ARG A 368 -14.17 -7.75 23.12
CA ARG A 368 -14.81 -8.16 21.85
C ARG A 368 -14.40 -9.58 21.44
N PHE A 369 -13.11 -9.93 21.61
CA PHE A 369 -12.63 -11.29 21.35
C PHE A 369 -13.27 -12.33 22.27
N LYS A 370 -13.51 -11.97 23.54
CA LYS A 370 -14.21 -12.85 24.48
C LYS A 370 -15.67 -13.10 24.08
N ALA A 371 -16.33 -12.06 23.56
CA ALA A 371 -17.74 -12.08 23.19
C ALA A 371 -18.01 -12.76 21.83
N SER A 372 -17.09 -12.67 20.87
CA SER A 372 -17.29 -13.24 19.52
C SER A 372 -17.31 -14.77 19.53
N ARG A 373 -18.31 -15.34 18.84
CA ARG A 373 -18.41 -16.78 18.58
C ARG A 373 -17.40 -17.23 17.52
N SER A 374 -17.22 -16.43 16.46
CA SER A 374 -16.29 -16.71 15.36
C SER A 374 -14.84 -16.78 15.83
N VAL A 375 -14.47 -16.03 16.87
CA VAL A 375 -13.15 -16.17 17.50
C VAL A 375 -12.94 -17.60 18.02
N LYS A 376 -13.92 -18.13 18.76
CA LYS A 376 -13.83 -19.46 19.37
C LYS A 376 -13.98 -20.58 18.35
N ALA A 377 -14.91 -20.42 17.41
CA ALA A 377 -15.26 -21.44 16.42
C ALA A 377 -14.31 -21.47 15.22
N THR A 378 -13.65 -20.36 14.90
CA THR A 378 -12.86 -20.21 13.67
C THR A 378 -11.43 -19.77 13.97
N LEU A 379 -11.23 -18.54 14.46
CA LEU A 379 -9.89 -17.94 14.62
C LEU A 379 -8.95 -18.83 15.46
N LEU A 380 -9.39 -19.27 16.64
CA LEU A 380 -8.56 -20.10 17.51
C LEU A 380 -8.20 -21.43 16.86
N LEU A 381 -9.14 -22.07 16.16
CA LEU A 381 -8.87 -23.33 15.45
C LEU A 381 -7.84 -23.12 14.34
N VAL A 382 -8.00 -22.09 13.51
CA VAL A 382 -7.05 -21.76 12.44
C VAL A 382 -5.65 -21.51 13.00
N LEU A 383 -5.52 -20.70 14.06
CA LEU A 383 -4.22 -20.40 14.68
C LEU A 383 -3.55 -21.68 15.21
N ILE A 384 -4.31 -22.56 15.86
CA ILE A 384 -3.81 -23.83 16.40
C ILE A 384 -3.39 -24.78 15.27
N GLU A 385 -4.19 -24.90 14.21
CA GLU A 385 -3.89 -25.75 13.07
C GLU A 385 -2.67 -25.27 12.28
N GLN A 386 -2.54 -23.96 12.09
CA GLN A 386 -1.38 -23.37 11.44
C GLN A 386 -0.10 -23.57 12.25
N LEU A 387 -0.17 -23.46 13.59
CA LEU A 387 0.95 -23.79 14.47
C LEU A 387 1.31 -25.28 14.39
N HIS A 388 0.30 -26.15 14.41
CA HIS A 388 0.48 -27.60 14.39
C HIS A 388 0.99 -28.14 13.04
N SER A 389 0.54 -27.57 11.91
CA SER A 389 1.09 -27.90 10.59
C SER A 389 2.58 -27.58 10.50
N THR A 390 3.03 -26.54 11.21
CA THR A 390 4.44 -26.14 11.28
C THR A 390 5.28 -27.12 12.08
N THR A 391 4.74 -27.73 13.12
CA THR A 391 5.45 -28.78 13.88
C THR A 391 5.46 -30.13 13.16
N LYS A 392 4.47 -30.40 12.30
CA LYS A 392 4.40 -31.63 11.50
C LYS A 392 5.34 -31.66 10.29
N GLN A 393 5.62 -30.51 9.67
CA GLN A 393 6.26 -30.47 8.35
C GLN A 393 7.77 -30.68 8.31
N SER A 394 8.51 -30.71 9.44
CA SER A 394 9.89 -31.21 9.47
C SER A 394 10.47 -31.29 10.90
N PRO A 395 10.76 -32.48 11.45
CA PRO A 395 11.56 -32.61 12.66
C PRO A 395 13.08 -32.47 12.41
N THR A 396 13.54 -32.40 11.15
CA THR A 396 14.96 -32.55 10.78
C THR A 396 15.56 -31.41 9.95
N SER A 397 14.79 -30.38 9.58
CA SER A 397 15.30 -29.19 8.86
C SER A 397 14.93 -27.89 9.59
N PRO A 398 15.85 -26.90 9.68
CA PRO A 398 15.55 -25.63 10.30
C PRO A 398 14.40 -24.92 9.58
N LEU A 399 13.48 -24.34 10.36
CA LEU A 399 12.36 -23.56 9.82
C LEU A 399 12.87 -22.33 9.07
N SER A 400 12.26 -22.01 7.93
CA SER A 400 12.59 -20.78 7.20
C SER A 400 12.27 -19.55 8.04
N ARG A 401 13.06 -18.46 7.90
CA ARG A 401 12.85 -17.18 8.59
C ARG A 401 11.41 -16.66 8.43
N LYS A 402 10.82 -16.78 7.23
CA LYS A 402 9.44 -16.37 6.95
C LYS A 402 8.42 -17.15 7.79
N ARG A 403 8.65 -18.45 7.97
CA ARG A 403 7.78 -19.31 8.77
C ARG A 403 7.91 -19.05 10.26
N LEU A 404 9.12 -18.75 10.74
CA LEU A 404 9.35 -18.33 12.12
C LEU A 404 8.64 -17.00 12.45
N VAL A 405 8.67 -16.01 11.53
CA VAL A 405 7.88 -14.78 11.69
C VAL A 405 6.39 -15.08 11.79
N PHE A 406 5.88 -15.96 10.92
CA PHE A 406 4.48 -16.36 10.95
C PHE A 406 4.08 -17.04 12.27
N VAL A 407 4.88 -17.99 12.75
CA VAL A 407 4.69 -18.65 14.06
C VAL A 407 4.72 -17.64 15.19
N LEU A 408 5.67 -16.70 15.18
CA LEU A 408 5.79 -15.68 16.20
C LEU A 408 4.53 -14.80 16.29
N GLU A 409 3.98 -14.36 15.15
CA GLU A 409 2.74 -13.58 15.13
C GLU A 409 1.56 -14.36 15.73
N ILE A 410 1.46 -15.66 15.45
CA ILE A 410 0.46 -16.55 16.07
C ILE A 410 0.65 -16.61 17.60
N LEU A 411 1.88 -16.86 18.06
CA LEU A 411 2.17 -16.97 19.50
C LEU A 411 1.85 -15.67 20.26
N LEU A 412 2.15 -14.52 19.65
CA LEU A 412 1.82 -13.21 20.22
C LEU A 412 0.31 -13.02 20.36
N VAL A 413 -0.48 -13.41 19.34
CA VAL A 413 -1.95 -13.40 19.43
C VAL A 413 -2.41 -14.31 20.57
N LEU A 414 -1.96 -15.57 20.60
CA LEU A 414 -2.38 -16.55 21.61
C LEU A 414 -2.05 -16.07 23.03
N ARG A 415 -0.86 -15.48 23.24
CA ARG A 415 -0.45 -14.91 24.52
C ARG A 415 -1.42 -13.83 25.00
N ARG A 416 -1.85 -12.93 24.10
CA ARG A 416 -2.79 -11.86 24.42
C ARG A 416 -4.18 -12.40 24.70
N LEU A 417 -4.69 -13.32 23.87
CA LEU A 417 -6.00 -13.93 24.07
C LEU A 417 -6.07 -14.76 25.36
N ALA A 418 -4.97 -15.43 25.75
CA ALA A 418 -4.87 -16.20 27.00
C ALA A 418 -4.90 -15.33 28.27
N THR A 419 -4.84 -14.00 28.17
CA THR A 419 -5.07 -13.13 29.34
C THR A 419 -6.55 -13.16 29.80
N SER A 420 -7.48 -13.44 28.89
CA SER A 420 -8.90 -13.66 29.19
C SER A 420 -9.13 -15.08 29.73
N SER A 421 -9.69 -15.22 30.93
CA SER A 421 -9.96 -16.54 31.54
C SER A 421 -10.84 -17.44 30.68
N THR A 422 -11.84 -16.87 29.99
CA THR A 422 -12.73 -17.61 29.10
C THR A 422 -12.01 -18.17 27.87
N LEU A 423 -11.16 -17.37 27.23
CA LEU A 423 -10.39 -17.82 26.06
C LEU A 423 -9.25 -18.74 26.47
N ARG A 424 -8.62 -18.48 27.62
CA ARG A 424 -7.62 -19.36 28.22
C ARG A 424 -8.15 -20.77 28.44
N GLY A 425 -9.38 -20.91 28.95
CA GLY A 425 -10.01 -22.23 29.12
C GLY A 425 -10.14 -23.00 27.79
N VAL A 426 -10.55 -22.31 26.72
CA VAL A 426 -10.65 -22.91 25.37
C VAL A 426 -9.27 -23.32 24.85
N LEU A 427 -8.27 -22.45 24.99
CA LEU A 427 -6.90 -22.72 24.56
C LEU A 427 -6.25 -23.88 25.35
N ALA A 428 -6.44 -23.90 26.66
CA ALA A 428 -5.86 -24.93 27.54
C ALA A 428 -6.42 -26.33 27.24
N ALA A 429 -7.67 -26.42 26.77
CA ALA A 429 -8.31 -27.67 26.38
C ALA A 429 -7.81 -28.27 25.05
N SER A 430 -6.94 -27.58 24.30
CA SER A 430 -6.45 -28.06 23.00
C SER A 430 -5.15 -28.86 23.11
N ASP A 431 -5.24 -30.18 22.94
CA ASP A 431 -4.05 -31.06 22.90
C ASP A 431 -3.09 -30.71 21.76
N LYS A 432 -3.63 -30.35 20.59
CA LYS A 432 -2.83 -29.90 19.42
C LYS A 432 -1.95 -28.69 19.78
N LEU A 433 -2.50 -27.75 20.53
CA LEU A 433 -1.78 -26.56 20.97
C LEU A 433 -0.69 -26.93 21.98
N GLN A 434 -1.02 -27.73 22.99
CA GLN A 434 -0.07 -28.17 24.01
C GLN A 434 1.13 -28.91 23.39
N LEU A 435 0.88 -29.82 22.45
CA LEU A 435 1.92 -30.54 21.70
C LEU A 435 2.81 -29.58 20.91
N SER A 436 2.20 -28.64 20.18
CA SER A 436 2.93 -27.69 19.32
C SER A 436 3.78 -26.71 20.13
N LEU A 437 3.26 -26.21 21.27
CA LEU A 437 4.01 -25.35 22.18
C LEU A 437 5.20 -26.08 22.80
N LYS A 438 5.01 -27.32 23.28
CA LYS A 438 6.12 -28.13 23.82
C LYS A 438 7.21 -28.35 22.79
N TRP A 439 6.84 -28.67 21.54
CA TRP A 439 7.79 -28.81 20.44
C TRP A 439 8.56 -27.53 20.16
N LEU A 440 7.89 -26.36 20.11
CA LEU A 440 8.54 -25.06 19.90
C LEU A 440 9.43 -24.62 21.07
N CYS A 441 9.22 -25.18 22.26
CA CYS A 441 10.08 -24.93 23.42
C CYS A 441 11.37 -25.76 23.39
N CYS A 442 11.41 -26.85 22.62
CA CYS A 442 12.61 -27.66 22.45
C CYS A 442 13.64 -26.87 21.62
N LYS A 443 14.85 -26.65 22.16
CA LYS A 443 15.94 -26.00 21.43
C LYS A 443 16.36 -26.89 20.25
N PRO A 444 16.65 -26.33 19.05
CA PRO A 444 17.58 -26.99 18.15
C PRO A 444 18.94 -27.00 18.87
N SER A 445 19.38 -28.19 19.26
CA SER A 445 20.71 -28.41 19.83
C SER A 445 21.74 -28.39 18.70
N ASP A 446 22.14 -27.20 18.26
CA ASP A 446 23.40 -27.04 17.53
C ASP A 446 24.35 -26.22 18.41
N GLY A 447 25.54 -26.80 18.61
CA GLY A 447 26.55 -26.34 19.54
C GLY A 447 27.19 -25.01 19.17
N ASP A 448 27.91 -24.49 20.18
CA ASP A 448 28.93 -23.45 20.10
C ASP A 448 28.52 -22.07 19.58
N THR A 449 28.28 -21.13 20.49
CA THR A 449 29.33 -20.27 21.07
C THR A 449 28.66 -19.11 21.81
N ILE A 450 29.22 -18.77 22.97
CA ILE A 450 28.87 -17.59 23.77
C ILE A 450 29.08 -16.32 22.92
N ALA A 451 28.00 -15.63 22.59
CA ALA A 451 28.03 -14.21 22.30
C ALA A 451 26.81 -13.59 22.98
N ILE A 452 27.07 -12.66 23.91
CA ILE A 452 26.08 -11.76 24.49
C ILE A 452 25.63 -10.83 23.36
N MET A 453 24.80 -11.33 22.46
CA MET A 453 24.07 -10.53 21.49
C MET A 453 22.66 -10.34 22.01
N HIS A 454 22.16 -9.11 21.97
CA HIS A 454 20.81 -8.74 22.35
C HIS A 454 19.80 -9.78 21.86
N GLU A 455 19.00 -10.35 22.77
CA GLU A 455 18.00 -11.40 22.49
C GLU A 455 16.96 -11.04 21.41
N ASP A 456 16.91 -9.79 20.96
CA ASP A 456 16.04 -9.34 19.86
C ASP A 456 16.60 -9.70 18.46
N GLY A 457 17.83 -10.23 18.39
CA GLY A 457 18.53 -10.66 17.18
C GLY A 457 18.24 -12.10 16.70
N ASP A 458 17.86 -13.00 17.62
CA ASP A 458 17.69 -14.43 17.35
C ASP A 458 16.19 -14.83 17.31
N LEU A 459 15.66 -14.89 16.08
CA LEU A 459 14.24 -15.18 15.83
C LEU A 459 13.78 -16.56 16.35
N PRO A 460 14.53 -17.67 16.15
CA PRO A 460 14.28 -18.95 16.83
C PRO A 460 14.17 -18.84 18.37
N ALA A 461 15.11 -18.16 19.03
CA ALA A 461 15.06 -17.98 20.48
C ALA A 461 13.83 -17.18 20.93
N LEU A 462 13.46 -16.15 20.16
CA LEU A 462 12.26 -15.37 20.40
C LEU A 462 10.98 -16.22 20.28
N VAL A 463 10.88 -17.07 19.25
CA VAL A 463 9.76 -18.02 19.09
C VAL A 463 9.69 -18.98 20.27
N ALA A 464 10.81 -19.57 20.69
CA ALA A 464 10.83 -20.48 21.84
C ALA A 464 10.47 -19.77 23.16
N ARG A 465 10.86 -18.50 23.32
CA ARG A 465 10.51 -17.66 24.49
C ARG A 465 9.02 -17.38 24.54
N GLU A 466 8.42 -16.96 23.42
CA GLU A 466 6.99 -16.70 23.35
C GLU A 466 6.16 -18.00 23.48
N ALA A 467 6.63 -19.12 22.94
CA ALA A 467 5.98 -20.43 23.13
C ALA A 467 5.94 -20.83 24.62
N ARG A 468 7.05 -20.66 25.36
CA ARG A 468 7.11 -20.86 26.81
C ARG A 468 6.17 -19.93 27.56
N ALA A 469 6.10 -18.65 27.16
CA ALA A 469 5.21 -17.68 27.78
C ALA A 469 3.73 -18.08 27.62
N VAL A 470 3.33 -18.53 26.43
CA VAL A 470 1.97 -19.04 26.19
C VAL A 470 1.72 -20.31 27.02
N LEU A 471 2.66 -21.26 27.01
CA LEU A 471 2.52 -22.51 27.77
C LEU A 471 2.32 -22.26 29.27
N ASN A 472 3.09 -21.33 29.85
CA ASN A 472 2.95 -20.95 31.27
C ASN A 472 1.60 -20.29 31.57
N LEU A 473 1.03 -19.52 30.63
CA LEU A 473 -0.31 -18.94 30.79
C LEU A 473 -1.44 -19.98 30.71
N LEU A 474 -1.21 -21.09 30.02
CA LEU A 474 -2.18 -22.18 29.86
C LEU A 474 -2.04 -23.25 30.95
N ALA A 475 -0.96 -23.24 31.72
CA ALA A 475 -0.79 -24.15 32.84
C ALA A 475 -1.91 -23.92 33.87
N PRO A 476 -2.45 -25.00 34.47
CA PRO A 476 -3.44 -24.85 35.53
C PRO A 476 -2.81 -24.04 36.67
N THR A 477 -3.40 -22.88 36.98
CA THR A 477 -3.08 -22.16 38.21
C THR A 477 -3.46 -23.04 39.39
N GLN A 478 -2.48 -23.64 40.04
CA GLN A 478 -2.65 -24.23 41.37
C GLN A 478 -2.95 -23.11 42.36
N GLU A 479 -4.21 -22.72 42.48
CA GLU A 479 -4.70 -21.95 43.63
C GLU A 479 -6.23 -22.09 43.72
N ALA A 480 -6.67 -23.18 44.37
CA ALA A 480 -7.90 -23.28 45.17
C ALA A 480 -8.10 -24.73 45.64
N ALA A 481 -7.22 -25.21 46.53
CA ALA A 481 -7.49 -26.38 47.36
C ALA A 481 -6.69 -26.26 48.68
N ALA A 482 -7.03 -25.25 49.49
CA ALA A 482 -6.67 -25.21 50.90
C ALA A 482 -7.68 -24.35 51.68
N THR A 483 -8.58 -25.06 52.35
CA THR A 483 -9.24 -24.72 53.64
C THR A 483 -10.17 -23.51 53.76
N SER A 484 -11.37 -23.86 54.22
CA SER A 484 -12.41 -23.04 54.81
C SER A 484 -11.98 -22.26 56.06
N THR A 485 -12.84 -21.28 56.41
CA THR A 485 -12.99 -20.56 57.69
C THR A 485 -11.88 -19.60 58.13
N ALA A 486 -12.11 -18.30 57.92
CA ALA A 486 -12.18 -17.29 58.99
C ALA A 486 -12.29 -15.89 58.37
N ILE A 487 -13.33 -15.15 58.76
CA ILE A 487 -13.38 -13.69 58.60
C ILE A 487 -12.39 -13.11 59.60
N VAL A 488 -11.34 -12.43 59.13
CA VAL A 488 -10.60 -11.46 59.93
C VAL A 488 -10.35 -10.21 59.08
N VAL A 489 -10.97 -9.12 59.51
CA VAL A 489 -10.71 -7.75 59.09
C VAL A 489 -9.29 -7.37 59.50
N THR A 490 -8.43 -6.97 58.55
CA THR A 490 -7.36 -6.00 58.84
C THR A 490 -6.99 -5.17 57.62
N LYS A 491 -6.69 -3.90 57.93
CA LYS A 491 -6.38 -2.75 57.09
C LYS A 491 -5.43 -3.02 55.92
N ALA A 492 -5.68 -2.27 54.86
CA ALA A 492 -4.75 -1.97 53.78
C ALA A 492 -3.36 -1.56 54.28
N VAL A 493 -2.33 -2.26 53.80
CA VAL A 493 -1.01 -1.69 53.55
C VAL A 493 -0.62 -2.08 52.13
N ALA A 494 -0.46 -1.05 51.31
CA ALA A 494 -0.07 -1.16 49.92
C ALA A 494 1.32 -1.79 49.78
N ALA A 495 1.42 -2.88 49.03
CA ALA A 495 2.66 -3.34 48.43
C ALA A 495 2.46 -3.32 46.90
N PRO A 496 3.31 -2.62 46.13
CA PRO A 496 3.12 -2.55 44.69
C PRO A 496 3.48 -3.92 44.11
N ARG A 497 2.46 -4.65 43.61
CA ARG A 497 2.70 -5.75 42.68
C ARG A 497 3.50 -5.18 41.52
N LYS A 498 4.77 -5.57 41.41
CA LYS A 498 5.62 -5.28 40.24
C LYS A 498 4.84 -5.70 39.00
N LEU A 499 4.30 -4.73 38.25
CA LEU A 499 3.94 -4.94 36.86
C LEU A 499 5.21 -5.50 36.21
N GLN A 500 5.16 -6.75 35.75
CA GLN A 500 6.13 -7.24 34.79
C GLN A 500 6.08 -6.26 33.61
N LYS A 501 7.10 -5.41 33.47
CA LYS A 501 7.32 -4.62 32.26
C LYS A 501 7.35 -5.62 31.11
N ALA A 502 6.28 -5.68 30.34
CA ALA A 502 6.28 -6.40 29.08
C ALA A 502 7.35 -5.75 28.21
N THR A 503 8.44 -6.46 27.96
CA THR A 503 9.33 -6.18 26.84
C THR A 503 8.50 -6.38 25.57
N LEU A 504 7.78 -5.34 25.16
CA LEU A 504 7.10 -5.26 23.88
C LEU A 504 8.17 -5.33 22.80
N VAL A 505 8.17 -6.40 22.01
CA VAL A 505 8.91 -6.44 20.74
C VAL A 505 8.36 -5.30 19.90
N ARG A 506 9.19 -4.31 19.59
CA ARG A 506 8.76 -3.15 18.79
C ARG A 506 8.29 -3.65 17.42
N PRO A 507 7.15 -3.16 16.91
CA PRO A 507 6.65 -3.52 15.56
C PRO A 507 7.69 -3.29 14.45
N GLU A 508 8.59 -2.33 14.66
CA GLU A 508 9.70 -1.99 13.75
C GLU A 508 10.72 -3.13 13.61
N THR A 509 11.01 -3.85 14.70
CA THR A 509 11.95 -4.97 14.69
C THR A 509 11.43 -6.11 13.80
N LEU A 510 10.12 -6.40 13.85
CA LEU A 510 9.49 -7.44 13.01
C LEU A 510 9.39 -7.06 11.53
N ARG A 511 9.23 -5.76 11.20
CA ARG A 511 9.28 -5.29 9.80
C ARG A 511 10.69 -5.42 9.20
N ALA A 512 11.74 -5.20 10.00
CA ALA A 512 13.13 -5.41 9.57
C ALA A 512 13.44 -6.89 9.27
N TYR A 513 12.72 -7.85 9.90
CA TYR A 513 12.84 -9.28 9.54
C TYR A 513 12.04 -9.68 8.30
N ALA A 514 10.97 -8.95 7.96
CA ALA A 514 10.11 -9.23 6.81
C ALA A 514 10.64 -8.63 5.50
N ASN A 515 11.22 -7.44 5.56
CA ASN A 515 11.97 -6.84 4.46
C ASN A 515 13.42 -7.28 4.62
N GLY A 516 13.89 -8.24 3.84
CA GLY A 516 15.30 -8.63 3.86
C GLY A 516 16.22 -7.47 3.47
N ALA A 517 16.53 -6.60 4.41
CA ALA A 517 17.59 -5.62 4.31
C ALA A 517 18.83 -6.23 4.97
N ARG A 518 19.88 -6.38 4.18
CA ARG A 518 21.26 -6.46 4.66
C ARG A 518 21.72 -5.06 5.04
#